data_AF-A0A1C3JLJ1-F1
#
_entry.id   AF-A0A1C3JLJ1-F1
#
_cell.length_a   1.000
_cell.length_b   1.000
_cell.length_c   1.000
_cell.angle_alpha   90.00
_cell.angle_beta   90.00
_cell.angle_gamma   90.00
#
_symmetry.space_group_name_H-M   'P 1'
#
loop_
_entity.id
_entity.type
_entity.pdbx_description
1 polymer ?
#
loop_
_entity_poly.entity_id
_entity_poly.type
_entity_poly.pdbx_seq_one_letter_code
_entity_poly.pdbx_strand_id
1 'polypeptide(L)'
;MSNWMHGRLPWPRLLVLARVVIALVGGYSLAAILSMIAAKYSSLEGRELRSLIYLVFFLLYPIAIIWLFSINSHRKALLATLIANTCAWMSLYALDGLS
;
A
#
# COMPACT_ATOMS: atom_id res chain seq x y z
N MET A 1 41.09 23.84 -0.12
CA MET A 1 39.91 24.41 -0.79
C MET A 1 38.84 23.34 -0.86
N SER A 2 37.67 23.64 -0.30
CA SER A 2 36.51 22.75 -0.17
C SER A 2 35.95 22.37 -1.55
N ASN A 3 35.82 21.07 -1.82
CA ASN A 3 35.02 20.54 -2.95
C ASN A 3 33.91 19.64 -2.41
N TRP A 4 33.17 20.16 -1.43
CA TRP A 4 31.85 19.65 -1.08
C TRP A 4 30.84 20.37 -1.95
N MET A 5 30.30 19.68 -2.96
CA MET A 5 28.94 19.81 -3.50
C MET A 5 28.91 19.33 -4.95
N HIS A 6 28.45 18.10 -5.16
CA HIS A 6 27.39 17.80 -6.13
C HIS A 6 26.79 16.44 -5.75
N GLY A 7 26.07 16.42 -4.64
CA GLY A 7 25.15 15.34 -4.26
C GLY A 7 23.93 15.27 -5.17
N ARG A 8 24.14 15.27 -6.49
CA ARG A 8 23.08 14.96 -7.46
C ARG A 8 22.98 13.44 -7.53
N LEU A 9 22.15 12.89 -6.64
CA LEU A 9 21.67 11.51 -6.77
C LEU A 9 21.25 11.31 -8.23
N PRO A 10 21.80 10.32 -8.96
CA PRO A 10 21.48 10.15 -10.36
C PRO A 10 19.98 9.90 -10.47
N TRP A 11 19.28 10.76 -11.23
CA TRP A 11 17.84 10.71 -11.51
C TRP A 11 17.18 9.31 -11.51
N PRO A 12 17.77 8.26 -12.12
CA PRO A 12 17.23 6.90 -12.05
C PRO A 12 17.11 6.32 -10.64
N ARG A 13 18.06 6.58 -9.73
CA ARG A 13 18.01 6.08 -8.34
C ARG A 13 16.90 6.76 -7.52
N LEU A 14 16.63 8.03 -7.81
CA LEU A 14 15.59 8.82 -7.13
C LEU A 14 14.18 8.33 -7.51
N LEU A 15 13.98 7.96 -8.78
CA LEU A 15 12.74 7.36 -9.25
C LEU A 15 12.47 5.98 -8.63
N VAL A 16 13.51 5.16 -8.48
CA VAL A 16 13.40 3.87 -7.79
C VAL A 16 13.08 4.06 -6.31
N LEU A 17 13.77 4.98 -5.61
CA LEU A 17 13.47 5.32 -4.22
C LEU A 17 12.03 5.79 -4.04
N ALA A 18 11.57 6.72 -4.89
CA ALA A 18 10.18 7.18 -4.86
C ALA A 18 9.20 6.01 -5.04
N ARG A 19 9.48 5.10 -5.96
CA ARG A 19 8.65 3.91 -6.20
C ARG A 19 8.62 2.96 -5.01
N VAL A 20 9.75 2.75 -4.35
CA VAL A 20 9.83 1.95 -3.11
C VAL A 20 8.98 2.60 -2.03
N VAL A 21 9.11 3.92 -1.82
CA VAL A 21 8.33 4.65 -0.83
C VAL A 21 6.83 4.58 -1.14
N ILE A 22 6.44 4.80 -2.39
CA ILE A 22 5.04 4.68 -2.84
C ILE A 22 4.52 3.26 -2.66
N ALA A 23 5.31 2.24 -2.97
CA ALA A 23 4.90 0.86 -2.82
C ALA A 23 4.75 0.47 -1.35
N LEU A 24 5.65 0.95 -0.48
CA LEU A 24 5.57 0.74 0.95
C LEU A 24 4.35 1.43 1.56
N VAL A 25 4.16 2.72 1.28
CA VAL A 25 3.06 3.52 1.84
C VAL A 25 1.71 3.12 1.22
N GLY A 26 1.65 3.06 -0.10
CA GLY A 26 0.43 2.72 -0.84
C GLY A 26 0.01 1.27 -0.66
N GLY A 27 0.96 0.32 -0.60
CA GLY A 27 0.67 -1.06 -0.28
C GLY A 27 0.21 -1.24 1.16
N TYR A 28 0.74 -0.44 2.10
CA TYR A 28 0.39 -0.53 3.52
C TYR A 28 -1.05 -0.09 3.73
N SER A 29 -1.40 1.08 3.20
CA SER A 29 -2.76 1.62 3.26
C SER A 29 -3.77 0.65 2.65
N LEU A 30 -3.46 0.07 1.47
CA LEU A 30 -4.32 -0.88 0.79
C LEU A 30 -4.51 -2.17 1.63
N ALA A 31 -3.42 -2.75 2.14
CA ALA A 31 -3.48 -3.95 2.98
C ALA A 31 -4.22 -3.70 4.30
N ALA A 32 -4.06 -2.52 4.91
CA ALA A 32 -4.77 -2.14 6.13
C ALA A 32 -6.29 -2.06 5.90
N ILE A 33 -6.71 -1.38 4.83
CA ILE A 33 -8.13 -1.23 4.47
C ILE A 33 -8.74 -2.59 4.16
N LEU A 34 -8.08 -3.42 3.34
CA LEU A 34 -8.56 -4.76 3.05
C LEU A 34 -8.69 -5.63 4.31
N SER A 35 -7.76 -5.48 5.27
CA SER A 35 -7.82 -6.21 6.53
C SER A 35 -8.97 -5.72 7.41
N MET A 36 -9.28 -4.42 7.40
CA MET A 36 -10.47 -3.87 8.06
C MET A 36 -11.77 -4.35 7.42
N ILE A 37 -11.82 -4.41 6.09
CA ILE A 37 -12.98 -4.97 5.36
C ILE A 37 -13.15 -6.45 5.72
N ALA A 38 -12.08 -7.23 5.70
CA ALA A 38 -12.12 -8.64 6.09
C ALA A 38 -12.60 -8.80 7.54
N ALA A 39 -12.16 -7.94 8.46
CA ALA A 39 -12.62 -7.92 9.84
C ALA A 39 -14.13 -7.67 9.98
N LYS A 40 -14.70 -6.75 9.18
CA LYS A 40 -16.15 -6.48 9.17
C LYS A 40 -16.98 -7.69 8.72
N TYR A 41 -16.47 -8.48 7.78
CA TYR A 41 -17.18 -9.67 7.28
C TYR A 41 -16.99 -10.90 8.17
N SER A 42 -16.00 -10.90 9.06
CA SER A 42 -15.79 -11.99 10.01
C SER A 42 -16.58 -11.76 11.29
N SER A 43 -17.49 -12.68 11.64
CA SER A 43 -18.21 -12.70 12.93
C SER A 43 -17.34 -13.13 14.13
N LEU A 44 -16.02 -12.91 14.07
CA LEU A 44 -15.06 -13.33 15.09
C LEU A 44 -14.89 -12.22 16.13
N GLU A 45 -14.82 -12.59 17.41
CA GLU A 45 -14.65 -11.63 18.51
C GLU A 45 -13.26 -11.70 19.16
N GLY A 46 -12.80 -10.55 19.65
CA GLY A 46 -11.65 -10.47 20.55
C GLY A 46 -10.30 -10.86 19.95
N ARG A 47 -9.74 -11.99 20.41
CA ARG A 47 -8.35 -12.39 20.12
C ARG A 47 -8.19 -13.04 18.75
N GLU A 48 -9.19 -13.80 18.30
CA GLU A 48 -9.17 -14.51 17.03
C GLU A 48 -9.26 -13.54 15.85
N LEU A 49 -10.10 -12.49 15.98
CA LEU A 49 -10.22 -11.42 15.01
C LEU A 49 -8.87 -10.71 14.79
N ARG A 50 -8.15 -10.37 15.88
CA ARG A 50 -6.83 -9.72 15.78
C ARG A 50 -5.82 -10.61 15.06
N SER A 51 -5.76 -11.90 15.39
CA SER A 51 -4.88 -12.85 14.71
C SER A 51 -5.19 -12.96 13.21
N LEU A 52 -6.48 -13.00 12.84
CA LEU A 52 -6.90 -13.04 11.44
C LEU A 52 -6.52 -11.77 10.69
N ILE A 53 -6.75 -10.59 11.28
CA ILE A 53 -6.35 -9.30 10.71
C ILE A 53 -4.85 -9.27 10.44
N TYR A 54 -4.02 -9.68 11.40
CA TYR A 54 -2.56 -9.68 11.20
C TYR A 54 -2.11 -10.66 10.12
N LEU A 55 -2.74 -11.84 10.04
CA LEU A 55 -2.41 -12.85 9.03
C LEU A 55 -2.82 -12.38 7.62
N VAL A 56 -4.02 -11.82 7.49
CA VAL A 56 -4.52 -11.24 6.23
C VAL A 56 -3.65 -10.06 5.80
N PHE A 57 -3.31 -9.16 6.74
CA PHE A 57 -2.43 -8.04 6.47
C PHE A 57 -1.05 -8.51 6.00
N PHE A 58 -0.47 -9.49 6.68
CA PHE A 58 0.83 -10.07 6.34
C PHE A 58 0.86 -10.74 4.97
N LEU A 59 -0.25 -11.32 4.52
CA LEU A 59 -0.37 -11.88 3.16
C LEU A 59 -0.56 -10.79 2.11
N LEU A 60 -1.48 -9.85 2.35
CA LEU A 60 -1.85 -8.83 1.38
C LEU A 60 -0.74 -7.80 1.14
N TYR A 61 0.00 -7.43 2.19
CA TYR A 61 1.04 -6.41 2.10
C TYR A 61 2.18 -6.76 1.11
N PRO A 62 2.85 -7.93 1.20
CA PRO A 62 3.87 -8.32 0.25
C PRO A 62 3.30 -8.54 -1.15
N ILE A 63 2.07 -9.06 -1.28
CA ILE A 63 1.41 -9.19 -2.59
C ILE A 63 1.24 -7.82 -3.23
N ALA A 64 0.76 -6.82 -2.48
CA ALA A 64 0.59 -5.46 -2.96
C ALA A 64 1.93 -4.84 -3.39
N ILE A 65 2.99 -5.03 -2.60
CA ILE A 65 4.34 -4.57 -2.95
C ILE A 65 4.83 -5.24 -4.24
N ILE A 66 4.80 -6.57 -4.32
CA ILE A 66 5.26 -7.33 -5.50
C ILE A 66 4.48 -6.90 -6.75
N TRP A 67 3.16 -6.76 -6.64
CA TRP A 67 2.31 -6.27 -7.72
C TRP A 67 2.73 -4.87 -8.20
N LEU A 68 2.98 -3.95 -7.26
CA LEU A 68 3.44 -2.60 -7.56
C LEU A 68 4.81 -2.56 -8.23
N PHE A 69 5.71 -3.49 -7.89
CA PHE A 69 7.00 -3.64 -8.57
C PHE A 69 6.91 -4.36 -9.92
N SER A 70 5.90 -5.21 -10.12
CA SER A 70 5.66 -5.91 -11.39
C SER A 70 5.28 -4.98 -12.55
N ILE A 71 4.83 -3.75 -12.27
CA ILE A 71 4.40 -2.80 -13.31
C ILE A 71 5.60 -2.13 -13.97
N ASN A 72 5.89 -2.40 -15.24
CA ASN A 72 7.11 -1.89 -15.88
C ASN A 72 7.21 -0.33 -15.93
N SER A 73 6.08 0.38 -15.97
CA SER A 73 6.05 1.85 -16.10
C SER A 73 5.78 2.56 -14.77
N HIS A 74 6.63 3.54 -14.44
CA HIS A 74 6.56 4.31 -13.19
C HIS A 74 5.27 5.12 -13.07
N ARG A 75 4.82 5.76 -14.17
CA ARG A 75 3.56 6.51 -14.20
C ARG A 75 2.35 5.59 -14.02
N LYS A 76 2.39 4.39 -14.63
CA LYS A 76 1.34 3.39 -14.48
C LYS A 76 1.29 2.83 -13.06
N ALA A 77 2.45 2.59 -12.44
CA ALA A 77 2.51 2.14 -11.04
C ALA A 77 1.91 3.17 -10.08
N LEU A 78 2.26 4.45 -10.27
CA LEU A 78 1.66 5.57 -9.53
C LEU A 78 0.14 5.63 -9.68
N LEU A 79 -0.36 5.65 -10.92
CA LEU A 79 -1.79 5.67 -11.19
C LEU A 79 -2.51 4.44 -10.63
N ALA A 80 -1.94 3.25 -10.79
CA ALA A 80 -2.51 2.01 -10.24
C ALA A 80 -2.57 2.07 -8.70
N THR A 81 -1.52 2.57 -8.03
CA THR A 81 -1.51 2.75 -6.56
C THR A 81 -2.60 3.70 -6.11
N LEU A 82 -2.73 4.84 -6.81
CA LEU A 82 -3.70 5.88 -6.50
C LEU A 82 -5.12 5.33 -6.67
N ILE A 83 -5.42 4.75 -7.84
CA ILE A 83 -6.73 4.20 -8.18
C ILE A 83 -7.11 3.08 -7.18
N ALA A 84 -6.19 2.16 -6.90
CA ALA A 84 -6.44 1.07 -5.97
C ALA A 84 -6.71 1.58 -4.54
N ASN A 85 -5.94 2.56 -4.06
CA ASN A 85 -6.19 3.17 -2.75
C ASN A 85 -7.51 3.93 -2.72
N THR A 86 -7.82 4.74 -3.74
CA THR A 86 -9.09 5.47 -3.80
C THR A 86 -10.28 4.51 -3.85
N CYS A 87 -10.17 3.40 -4.60
CA CYS A 87 -11.22 2.39 -4.68
C CYS A 87 -11.41 1.69 -3.33
N ALA A 88 -10.32 1.29 -2.68
CA ALA A 88 -10.37 0.67 -1.36
C ALA A 88 -11.01 1.59 -0.30
N TRP A 89 -10.62 2.86 -0.26
CA TRP A 89 -11.21 3.86 0.63
C TRP A 89 -12.68 4.12 0.33
N MET A 90 -13.06 4.22 -0.94
CA MET A 90 -14.46 4.37 -1.35
C MET A 90 -15.30 3.17 -0.95
N SER A 91 -14.79 1.94 -1.11
CA SER A 91 -15.48 0.73 -0.65
C SER A 91 -15.66 0.70 0.86
N LEU A 92 -14.64 1.09 1.63
CA LEU A 92 -14.74 1.17 3.08
C LEU A 92 -15.76 2.24 3.51
N TYR A 93 -15.72 3.43 2.91
CA TYR A 93 -16.69 4.49 3.18
C TYR A 93 -18.12 4.09 2.81
N ALA A 94 -18.32 3.37 1.71
CA ALA A 94 -19.64 2.83 1.34
C ALA A 94 -20.12 1.80 2.37
N LEU A 95 -19.24 0.95 2.89
CA LEU A 95 -19.56 -0.05 3.91
C LEU A 95 -19.78 0.54 5.31
N ASP A 96 -19.17 1.69 5.64
CA ASP A 96 -19.41 2.44 6.90
C ASP A 96 -20.62 3.38 6.80
N GLY A 97 -20.89 3.96 5.63
CA GLY A 97 -22.04 4.86 5.42
C GLY A 97 -23.38 4.13 5.24
N LEU A 98 -23.37 2.81 5.10
CA LEU A 98 -24.54 1.94 5.05
C LEU A 98 -24.94 1.35 6.42
N SER A 99 -24.16 1.58 7.47
CA SER A 99 -24.45 1.18 8.87
C SER A 99 -24.94 2.36 9.69
#